data_AF-A0A212JEL6-F1
#
_entry.id   AF-A0A212JEL6-F1
#
_cell.length_a   1.000
_cell.length_b   1.000
_cell.length_c   1.000
_cell.angle_alpha   90.00
_cell.angle_beta   90.00
_cell.angle_gamma   90.00
#
_symmetry.space_group_name_H-M   'P 1'
#
loop_
_entity.id
_entity.type
_entity.pdbx_description
1 polymer ?
#
loop_
_entity_poly.entity_id
_entity_poly.type
_entity_poly.pdbx_seq_one_letter_code
_entity_poly.pdbx_strand_id
1 'polypeptide(L)'
;MDKLRKAHVFYFSGTGNARRVALWFSEFAAKSNIDCRLTDITKADTHLQEPEAQTLIVIISPIHGFNYPKITLDFIRRFPKGQNKVVLMNTRAGLRIGRLVTPGLTGIAFMVSFFILKQKGYHITGQIPFDMPSNWLSIHPALSDKSVKFLHQKNYSRLEKHCLKILADKPNFVSDKDIVQDILISPVALAYYLVGRFALAKSFYASPDCDNCGLCIKKCPVKAIKSVNNHPFWTSKCESCMKCMNECPKKAIETAHGLFLIVSLAASFASSYLIHYFISTNIQSGFIKSAVFTSVFMLLLFALYRLQHLLLMIKWIGKLVSYSSLTRYRFWGRYKSIPDNKWKDNE
;
A
#
# COMPACT_ATOMS: atom_id res chain seq x y z
N MET A 1 14.56 -27.15 23.55
CA MET A 1 13.86 -26.34 22.53
C MET A 1 14.42 -26.71 21.18
N ASP A 2 13.57 -27.14 20.26
CA ASP A 2 14.00 -27.54 18.92
C ASP A 2 14.62 -26.36 18.17
N LYS A 3 15.84 -26.57 17.68
CA LYS A 3 16.61 -25.56 16.93
C LYS A 3 15.87 -25.23 15.64
N LEU A 4 15.72 -23.94 15.34
CA LEU A 4 15.14 -23.45 14.09
C LEU A 4 15.94 -24.00 12.89
N ARG A 5 15.26 -24.64 11.93
CA ARG A 5 15.92 -25.21 10.73
C ARG A 5 15.49 -24.56 9.43
N LYS A 6 14.27 -24.03 9.38
CA LYS A 6 13.67 -23.45 8.16
C LYS A 6 13.05 -22.09 8.43
N ALA A 7 12.99 -21.25 7.41
CA ALA A 7 12.22 -20.02 7.40
C ALA A 7 11.35 -19.95 6.14
N HIS A 8 10.08 -19.57 6.28
CA HIS A 8 9.19 -19.32 5.15
C HIS A 8 8.72 -17.86 5.19
N VAL A 9 9.22 -17.08 4.24
CA VAL A 9 8.87 -15.67 4.07
C VAL A 9 7.74 -15.54 3.06
N PHE A 10 6.60 -15.04 3.53
CA PHE A 10 5.49 -14.61 2.70
C PHE A 10 5.56 -13.11 2.50
N TYR A 11 5.51 -12.64 1.25
CA TYR A 11 5.57 -11.22 0.98
C TYR A 11 4.54 -10.73 -0.05
N PHE A 12 4.12 -9.48 0.12
CA PHE A 12 3.40 -8.71 -0.90
C PHE A 12 4.21 -7.48 -1.28
N SER A 13 4.32 -7.15 -2.56
CA SER A 13 4.99 -5.92 -2.98
C SER A 13 4.42 -5.32 -4.25
N GLY A 14 4.08 -4.03 -4.18
CA GLY A 14 3.70 -3.23 -5.35
C GLY A 14 4.90 -2.68 -6.12
N THR A 15 5.76 -1.92 -5.43
CA THR A 15 6.93 -1.26 -6.05
C THR A 15 8.26 -1.96 -5.80
N GLY A 16 8.27 -3.07 -5.06
CA GLY A 16 9.46 -3.88 -4.80
C GLY A 16 10.11 -3.70 -3.42
N ASN A 17 9.72 -2.74 -2.60
CA ASN A 17 10.33 -2.50 -1.28
C ASN A 17 10.25 -3.73 -0.36
N ALA A 18 9.04 -4.24 -0.12
CA ALA A 18 8.86 -5.45 0.69
C ALA A 18 9.53 -6.70 0.08
N ARG A 19 9.57 -6.81 -1.26
CA ARG A 19 10.31 -7.87 -1.94
C ARG A 19 11.81 -7.77 -1.66
N ARG A 20 12.37 -6.56 -1.64
CA ARG A 20 13.78 -6.32 -1.33
C ARG A 20 14.10 -6.76 0.11
N VAL A 21 13.28 -6.39 1.07
CA VAL A 21 13.41 -6.85 2.47
C VAL A 21 13.33 -8.38 2.58
N ALA A 22 12.41 -9.02 1.84
CA ALA A 22 12.32 -10.49 1.80
C ALA A 22 13.58 -11.15 1.23
N LEU A 23 14.14 -10.61 0.14
CA LEU A 23 15.39 -11.11 -0.45
C LEU A 23 16.57 -10.99 0.51
N TRP A 24 16.72 -9.85 1.17
CA TRP A 24 17.76 -9.66 2.17
C TRP A 24 17.58 -10.58 3.39
N PHE A 25 16.34 -10.81 3.85
CA PHE A 25 16.08 -11.78 4.92
C PHE A 25 16.55 -13.17 4.51
N SER A 26 16.24 -13.61 3.29
CA SER A 26 16.69 -14.89 2.74
C SER A 26 18.21 -14.99 2.69
N GLU A 27 18.89 -13.90 2.32
CA GLU A 27 20.36 -13.83 2.31
C GLU A 27 20.94 -14.07 3.72
N PHE A 28 20.40 -13.39 4.75
CA PHE A 28 20.87 -13.54 6.13
C PHE A 28 20.50 -14.88 6.75
N ALA A 29 19.35 -15.45 6.37
CA ALA A 29 18.96 -16.81 6.74
C ALA A 29 19.96 -17.84 6.19
N ALA A 30 20.34 -17.72 4.92
CA ALA A 30 21.34 -18.59 4.30
C ALA A 30 22.71 -18.48 5.00
N LYS A 31 23.17 -17.26 5.32
CA LYS A 31 24.40 -17.04 6.12
C LYS A 31 24.35 -17.67 7.51
N SER A 32 23.16 -17.91 8.04
CA SER A 32 22.93 -18.56 9.34
C SER A 32 22.64 -20.07 9.21
N ASN A 33 22.86 -20.66 8.02
CA ASN A 33 22.55 -22.06 7.71
C ASN A 33 21.07 -22.44 7.94
N ILE A 34 20.15 -21.52 7.65
CA ILE A 34 18.70 -21.74 7.71
C ILE A 34 18.14 -21.73 6.29
N ASP A 35 17.51 -22.83 5.91
CA ASP A 35 16.84 -22.93 4.60
C ASP A 35 15.66 -21.95 4.55
N CYS A 36 15.64 -21.09 3.53
CA CYS A 36 14.68 -20.00 3.43
C CYS A 36 13.88 -20.05 2.13
N ARG A 37 12.56 -20.31 2.26
CA ARG A 37 11.62 -20.25 1.16
C ARG A 37 10.97 -18.87 1.08
N LEU A 38 10.96 -18.28 -0.11
CA LEU A 38 10.24 -17.04 -0.40
C LEU A 38 8.93 -17.34 -1.15
N THR A 39 7.83 -16.68 -0.80
CA THR A 39 6.54 -16.81 -1.49
C THR A 39 5.88 -15.45 -1.66
N ASP A 40 5.66 -15.07 -2.91
CA ASP A 40 4.81 -13.93 -3.26
C ASP A 40 3.35 -14.30 -3.03
N ILE A 41 2.67 -13.64 -2.09
CA ILE A 41 1.30 -14.00 -1.71
C ILE A 41 0.29 -13.80 -2.85
N THR A 42 0.65 -13.06 -3.90
CA THR A 42 -0.19 -12.89 -5.10
C THR A 42 -0.25 -14.16 -5.96
N LYS A 43 0.69 -15.09 -5.73
CA LYS A 43 0.79 -16.40 -6.38
C LYS A 43 0.56 -17.56 -5.42
N ALA A 44 0.28 -17.27 -4.15
CA ALA A 44 0.06 -18.31 -3.15
C ALA A 44 -1.29 -19.00 -3.39
N ASP A 45 -1.33 -20.29 -3.10
CA ASP A 45 -2.55 -21.08 -3.22
C ASP A 45 -3.67 -20.53 -2.34
N THR A 46 -4.91 -20.76 -2.77
CA THR A 46 -6.09 -20.43 -1.97
C THR A 46 -6.14 -21.27 -0.70
N HIS A 47 -5.66 -22.51 -0.77
CA HIS A 47 -5.54 -23.47 0.32
C HIS A 47 -4.07 -23.60 0.74
N LEU A 48 -3.68 -22.84 1.76
CA LEU A 48 -2.36 -22.93 2.35
C LEU A 48 -2.27 -24.18 3.22
N GLN A 49 -1.25 -25.00 2.98
CA GLN A 49 -0.94 -26.15 3.84
C GLN A 49 -0.42 -25.68 5.20
N GLU A 50 -0.58 -26.53 6.21
CA GLU A 50 -0.01 -26.29 7.53
C GLU A 50 1.51 -26.12 7.43
N PRO A 51 2.10 -25.11 8.09
CA PRO A 51 3.53 -24.92 8.09
C PRO A 51 4.23 -26.10 8.73
N GLU A 52 5.34 -26.54 8.13
CA GLU A 52 6.17 -27.61 8.70
C GLU A 52 6.64 -27.25 10.13
N ALA A 53 6.81 -28.26 10.97
CA ALA A 53 7.41 -28.09 12.30
C ALA A 53 8.80 -27.41 12.20
N GLN A 54 9.20 -26.69 13.24
CA GLN A 54 10.50 -26.00 13.31
C GLN A 54 10.75 -24.98 12.18
N THR A 55 9.68 -24.47 11.55
CA THR A 55 9.74 -23.40 10.55
C THR A 55 9.37 -22.05 11.17
N LEU A 56 10.21 -21.04 10.97
CA LEU A 56 9.92 -19.64 11.27
C LEU A 56 9.11 -19.04 10.13
N ILE A 57 7.96 -18.48 10.44
CA ILE A 57 7.11 -17.81 9.46
C ILE A 57 7.42 -16.32 9.50
N VAL A 58 7.65 -15.72 8.34
CA VAL A 58 7.90 -14.27 8.24
C VAL A 58 6.90 -13.67 7.28
N ILE A 59 6.16 -12.65 7.70
CA ILE A 59 5.20 -11.95 6.84
C ILE A 59 5.70 -10.53 6.59
N ILE A 60 5.92 -10.19 5.31
CA ILE A 60 6.50 -8.91 4.89
C ILE A 60 5.59 -8.21 3.89
N SER A 61 5.08 -7.03 4.24
CA SER A 61 4.16 -6.30 3.36
C SER A 61 4.34 -4.78 3.50
N PRO A 62 4.05 -3.99 2.45
CA PRO A 62 3.95 -2.54 2.60
C PRO A 62 2.81 -2.16 3.55
N ILE A 63 2.89 -0.94 4.07
CA ILE A 63 1.80 -0.27 4.80
C ILE A 63 1.00 0.62 3.84
N HIS A 64 -0.30 0.39 3.76
CA HIS A 64 -1.25 1.19 3.01
C HIS A 64 -2.26 1.80 3.99
N GLY A 65 -2.25 3.13 4.11
CA GLY A 65 -3.10 3.86 5.07
C GLY A 65 -2.96 3.34 6.50
N PHE A 66 -1.72 3.21 6.98
CA PHE A 66 -1.40 2.83 8.36
C PHE A 66 -1.93 1.44 8.77
N ASN A 67 -2.09 0.55 7.79
CA ASN A 67 -2.39 -0.86 8.00
C ASN A 67 -1.68 -1.71 6.93
N TYR A 68 -1.61 -3.03 7.10
CA TYR A 68 -1.36 -3.90 5.95
C TYR A 68 -2.52 -3.81 4.94
N PRO A 69 -2.23 -3.89 3.63
CA PRO A 69 -3.25 -3.88 2.62
C PRO A 69 -4.18 -5.09 2.76
N LYS A 70 -5.39 -4.97 2.21
CA LYS A 70 -6.41 -6.01 2.38
C LYS A 70 -5.93 -7.36 1.86
N ILE A 71 -5.17 -7.40 0.76
CA ILE A 71 -4.59 -8.64 0.23
C ILE A 71 -3.75 -9.40 1.28
N THR A 72 -2.95 -8.68 2.08
CA THR A 72 -2.11 -9.27 3.12
C THR A 72 -2.95 -9.67 4.34
N LEU A 73 -3.90 -8.83 4.75
CA LEU A 73 -4.80 -9.18 5.86
C LEU A 73 -5.69 -10.39 5.53
N ASP A 74 -6.20 -10.47 4.30
CA ASP A 74 -6.97 -11.62 3.82
C ASP A 74 -6.11 -12.89 3.77
N PHE A 75 -4.83 -12.77 3.38
CA PHE A 75 -3.88 -13.85 3.46
C PHE A 75 -3.69 -14.32 4.91
N ILE A 76 -3.45 -13.40 5.86
CA ILE A 76 -3.29 -13.72 7.28
C ILE A 76 -4.56 -14.39 7.86
N ARG A 77 -5.75 -13.92 7.47
CA ARG A 77 -7.03 -14.52 7.91
C ARG A 77 -7.23 -15.94 7.39
N ARG A 78 -6.81 -16.22 6.15
CA ARG A 78 -6.88 -17.55 5.54
C ARG A 78 -5.72 -18.46 5.93
N PHE A 79 -4.69 -17.92 6.56
CA PHE A 79 -3.55 -18.71 7.04
C PHE A 79 -4.05 -19.83 7.96
N PRO A 80 -3.53 -21.06 7.85
CA PRO A 80 -4.00 -22.21 8.63
C PRO A 80 -3.79 -21.97 10.12
N LYS A 81 -4.34 -22.86 10.96
CA LYS A 81 -3.96 -22.88 12.38
C LYS A 81 -2.56 -23.49 12.49
N GLY A 82 -1.84 -23.15 13.55
CA GLY A 82 -0.50 -23.68 13.79
C GLY A 82 0.12 -23.08 15.03
N GLN A 83 1.27 -23.62 15.43
CA GLN A 83 1.97 -23.20 16.66
C GLN A 83 3.35 -22.58 16.40
N ASN A 84 3.72 -22.44 15.12
CA ASN A 84 5.01 -21.91 14.70
C ASN A 84 5.28 -20.50 15.23
N LYS A 85 6.57 -20.15 15.27
CA LYS A 85 7.00 -18.78 15.53
C LYS A 85 6.72 -17.92 14.30
N VAL A 86 6.25 -16.70 14.53
CA VAL A 86 5.96 -15.73 13.47
C VAL A 86 6.68 -14.42 13.74
N VAL A 87 7.27 -13.84 12.69
CA VAL A 87 7.77 -12.47 12.68
C VAL A 87 6.97 -11.65 11.67
N LEU A 88 6.51 -10.49 12.11
CA LEU A 88 5.85 -9.52 11.25
C LEU A 88 6.84 -8.41 10.87
N MET A 89 6.97 -8.14 9.58
CA MET A 89 7.77 -7.04 9.08
C MET A 89 6.95 -6.18 8.12
N ASN A 90 7.23 -4.89 8.09
CA ASN A 90 6.58 -4.01 7.13
C ASN A 90 7.59 -3.12 6.41
N THR A 91 7.16 -2.55 5.30
CA THR A 91 7.83 -1.40 4.69
C THR A 91 6.93 -0.19 4.77
N ARG A 92 7.43 0.86 5.42
CA ARG A 92 6.74 2.14 5.60
C ARG A 92 7.54 3.27 4.95
N ALA A 93 6.88 4.39 4.70
CA ALA A 93 7.42 5.52 3.94
C ALA A 93 8.57 6.23 4.69
N GLY A 94 9.81 5.86 4.37
CA GLY A 94 11.00 6.56 4.83
C GLY A 94 11.36 7.72 3.90
N LEU A 95 11.71 8.86 4.49
CA LEU A 95 12.26 10.02 3.77
C LEU A 95 13.65 10.34 4.32
N ARG A 96 14.53 10.85 3.45
CA ARG A 96 15.87 11.28 3.83
C ARG A 96 15.89 12.81 4.02
N ILE A 97 16.30 13.26 5.20
CA ILE A 97 16.60 14.67 5.48
C ILE A 97 18.04 14.74 5.95
N GLY A 98 18.94 15.20 5.07
CA GLY A 98 20.39 15.18 5.33
C GLY A 98 20.92 13.75 5.55
N ARG A 99 21.39 13.46 6.78
CA ARG A 99 21.84 12.13 7.23
C ARG A 99 20.77 11.36 8.02
N LEU A 100 19.63 11.99 8.31
CA LEU A 100 18.53 11.38 9.06
C LEU A 100 17.53 10.72 8.12
N VAL A 101 16.87 9.68 8.66
CA VAL A 101 15.72 9.05 8.00
C VAL A 101 14.51 9.31 8.88
N THR A 102 13.52 10.02 8.37
CA THR A 102 12.26 10.20 9.08
C THR A 102 11.49 8.88 9.04
N PRO A 103 11.03 8.36 10.18
CA PRO A 103 10.29 7.13 10.20
C PRO A 103 8.93 7.30 9.53
N GLY A 104 8.51 6.30 8.78
CA GLY A 104 7.10 6.17 8.42
C GLY A 104 6.28 5.70 9.62
N LEU A 105 4.97 5.56 9.45
CA LEU A 105 4.08 5.02 10.47
C LEU A 105 3.62 3.60 10.11
N THR A 106 3.58 2.72 11.11
CA THR A 106 3.04 1.36 10.96
C THR A 106 1.52 1.37 11.11
N GLY A 107 1.03 2.13 12.10
CA GLY A 107 -0.36 2.13 12.53
C GLY A 107 -0.78 0.78 13.11
N ILE A 108 -2.00 0.36 12.77
CA ILE A 108 -2.63 -0.81 13.38
C ILE A 108 -2.20 -2.15 12.75
N ALA A 109 -1.29 -2.13 11.76
CA ALA A 109 -0.93 -3.32 10.98
C ALA A 109 -0.45 -4.51 11.82
N PHE A 110 0.51 -4.25 12.71
CA PHE A 110 1.06 -5.29 13.58
C PHE A 110 0.05 -5.71 14.65
N MET A 111 -0.70 -4.77 15.25
CA MET A 111 -1.73 -5.08 16.24
C MET A 111 -2.80 -6.03 15.68
N VAL A 112 -3.41 -5.67 14.55
CA VAL A 112 -4.46 -6.47 13.90
C VAL A 112 -3.93 -7.85 13.52
N SER A 113 -2.74 -7.91 12.91
CA SER A 113 -2.14 -9.18 12.48
C SER A 113 -1.75 -10.07 13.66
N PHE A 114 -1.22 -9.48 14.74
CA PHE A 114 -0.90 -10.17 15.98
C PHE A 114 -2.13 -10.85 16.56
N PHE A 115 -3.25 -10.13 16.67
CA PHE A 115 -4.49 -10.71 17.21
C PHE A 115 -5.02 -11.87 16.35
N ILE A 116 -5.07 -11.70 15.02
CA ILE A 116 -5.56 -12.75 14.11
C ILE A 116 -4.69 -14.02 14.20
N LEU A 117 -3.36 -13.86 14.22
CA LEU A 117 -2.43 -15.00 14.28
C LEU A 117 -2.39 -15.66 15.66
N LYS A 118 -2.48 -14.88 16.74
CA LYS A 118 -2.56 -15.42 18.10
C LYS A 118 -3.82 -16.28 18.29
N GLN A 119 -4.96 -15.86 17.75
CA GLN A 119 -6.20 -16.67 17.75
C GLN A 119 -6.07 -17.99 16.95
N LYS A 120 -5.10 -18.07 16.03
CA LYS A 120 -4.80 -19.28 15.25
C LYS A 120 -3.76 -20.20 15.91
N GLY A 121 -3.22 -19.82 17.07
CA GLY A 121 -2.26 -20.60 17.85
C GLY A 121 -0.79 -20.19 17.67
N TYR A 122 -0.49 -19.19 16.83
CA TYR A 122 0.89 -18.82 16.51
C TYR A 122 1.55 -17.99 17.62
N HIS A 123 2.88 -18.15 17.73
CA HIS A 123 3.71 -17.41 18.68
C HIS A 123 4.45 -16.28 17.97
N ILE A 124 4.02 -15.04 18.19
CA ILE A 124 4.68 -13.89 17.56
C ILE A 124 5.96 -13.58 18.32
N THR A 125 7.12 -13.64 17.66
CA THR A 125 8.43 -13.42 18.27
C THR A 125 9.14 -12.17 17.75
N GLY A 126 8.58 -11.48 16.75
CA GLY A 126 9.13 -10.20 16.32
C GLY A 126 8.16 -9.35 15.52
N GLN A 127 8.36 -8.04 15.65
CA GLN A 127 7.63 -7.00 14.92
C GLN A 127 8.61 -5.89 14.57
N ILE A 128 8.96 -5.77 13.28
CA ILE A 128 10.06 -4.89 12.84
C ILE A 128 9.63 -4.07 11.63
N PRO A 129 9.52 -2.73 11.79
CA PRO A 129 9.27 -1.86 10.66
C PRO A 129 10.56 -1.44 9.95
N PHE A 130 10.51 -1.35 8.61
CA PHE A 130 11.60 -0.86 7.77
C PHE A 130 11.18 0.39 6.99
N ASP A 131 11.97 1.45 7.14
CA ASP A 131 11.71 2.77 6.55
C ASP A 131 12.30 2.82 5.13
N MET A 132 11.61 2.15 4.20
CA MET A 132 12.01 2.06 2.79
C MET A 132 11.59 3.31 2.00
N PRO A 133 12.18 3.58 0.82
CA PRO A 133 11.85 4.77 0.04
C PRO A 133 10.35 4.96 -0.16
N SER A 134 9.89 6.16 0.19
CA SER A 134 8.48 6.52 0.01
C SER A 134 8.08 6.40 -1.46
N ASN A 135 6.93 5.77 -1.69
CA ASN A 135 6.52 5.29 -3.01
C ASN A 135 5.04 5.52 -3.30
N TRP A 136 4.32 6.31 -2.50
CA TRP A 136 2.91 6.60 -2.71
C TRP A 136 2.71 7.71 -3.75
N LEU A 137 3.01 7.34 -4.99
CA LEU A 137 3.07 8.27 -6.13
C LEU A 137 1.76 8.96 -6.45
N SER A 138 0.61 8.53 -5.94
CA SER A 138 -0.63 9.29 -6.11
C SER A 138 -0.69 10.54 -5.23
N ILE A 139 0.20 10.73 -4.26
CA ILE A 139 0.14 11.84 -3.30
C ILE A 139 1.45 12.65 -3.27
N HIS A 140 2.61 12.00 -3.41
CA HIS A 140 3.89 12.70 -3.39
C HIS A 140 4.84 12.17 -4.48
N PRO A 141 5.84 12.97 -4.90
CA PRO A 141 6.80 12.56 -5.92
C PRO A 141 7.71 11.42 -5.45
N ALA A 142 8.35 10.76 -6.41
CA ALA A 142 9.42 9.79 -6.18
C ALA A 142 10.65 10.47 -5.57
N LEU A 143 11.37 9.74 -4.72
CA LEU A 143 12.62 10.23 -4.13
C LEU A 143 13.76 10.19 -5.15
N SER A 144 14.75 11.06 -4.94
CA SER A 144 15.98 11.06 -5.73
C SER A 144 16.78 9.77 -5.56
N ASP A 145 17.55 9.39 -6.58
CA ASP A 145 18.38 8.17 -6.57
C ASP A 145 19.34 8.13 -5.37
N LYS A 146 19.94 9.28 -5.03
CA LYS A 146 20.80 9.44 -3.84
C LYS A 146 20.07 9.13 -2.53
N SER A 147 18.80 9.52 -2.42
CA SER A 147 17.97 9.19 -1.25
C SER A 147 17.57 7.72 -1.24
N VAL A 148 17.24 7.16 -2.40
CA VAL A 148 16.89 5.73 -2.55
C VAL A 148 18.08 4.83 -2.17
N LYS A 149 19.29 5.10 -2.71
CA LYS A 149 20.52 4.36 -2.38
C LYS A 149 20.79 4.39 -0.87
N PHE A 150 20.72 5.58 -0.26
CA PHE A 150 20.96 5.75 1.18
C PHE A 150 19.95 4.98 2.05
N LEU A 151 18.66 5.03 1.71
CA LEU A 151 17.63 4.28 2.43
C LEU A 151 17.81 2.77 2.30
N HIS A 152 18.23 2.30 1.12
CA HIS A 152 18.56 0.89 0.91
C HIS A 152 19.73 0.45 1.79
N GLN A 153 20.85 1.18 1.76
CA GLN A 153 22.03 0.88 2.57
C GLN A 153 21.71 0.84 4.07
N LYS A 154 21.00 1.86 4.58
CA LYS A 154 20.63 1.92 6.00
C LYS A 154 19.70 0.79 6.42
N ASN A 155 18.70 0.45 5.59
CA ASN A 155 17.76 -0.62 5.94
C ASN A 155 18.37 -2.02 5.77
N TYR A 156 19.33 -2.20 4.87
CA TYR A 156 20.06 -3.46 4.75
C TYR A 156 20.82 -3.78 6.05
N SER A 157 21.65 -2.85 6.56
CA SER A 157 22.37 -3.05 7.82
C SER A 157 21.43 -3.19 9.03
N ARG A 158 20.31 -2.45 9.03
CA ARG A 158 19.29 -2.57 10.08
C ARG A 158 18.63 -3.94 10.05
N LEU A 159 18.30 -4.45 8.86
CA LEU A 159 17.69 -5.76 8.70
C LEU A 159 18.64 -6.87 9.14
N GLU A 160 19.93 -6.81 8.76
CA GLU A 160 20.95 -7.76 9.20
C GLU A 160 20.96 -7.89 10.73
N LYS A 161 21.10 -6.77 11.44
CA LYS A 161 21.11 -6.71 12.91
C LYS A 161 19.88 -7.39 13.53
N HIS A 162 18.69 -7.14 12.99
CA HIS A 162 17.44 -7.66 13.55
C HIS A 162 17.15 -9.10 13.13
N CYS A 163 17.53 -9.48 11.92
CA CYS A 163 17.41 -10.82 11.38
C CYS A 163 18.29 -11.79 12.18
N LEU A 164 19.56 -11.45 12.41
CA LEU A 164 20.47 -12.29 13.21
C LEU A 164 19.96 -12.54 14.65
N LYS A 165 19.30 -11.55 15.28
CA LYS A 165 18.65 -11.76 16.58
C LYS A 165 17.52 -12.79 16.51
N ILE A 166 16.65 -12.67 15.51
CA ILE A 166 15.51 -13.58 15.30
C ILE A 166 15.98 -14.99 15.00
N LEU A 167 16.97 -15.14 14.13
CA LEU A 167 17.49 -16.45 13.72
C LEU A 167 18.24 -17.14 14.88
N ALA A 168 18.78 -16.36 15.83
CA ALA A 168 19.32 -16.83 17.10
C ALA A 168 18.24 -17.09 18.18
N ASP A 169 16.96 -17.15 17.77
CA ASP A 169 15.79 -17.39 18.62
C ASP A 169 15.54 -16.35 19.72
N LYS A 170 15.99 -15.11 19.51
CA LYS A 170 15.74 -14.00 20.44
C LYS A 170 14.55 -13.16 19.97
N PRO A 171 13.59 -12.84 20.87
CA PRO A 171 12.47 -11.98 20.53
C PRO A 171 12.96 -10.58 20.13
N ASN A 172 12.24 -9.91 19.22
CA ASN A 172 12.67 -8.62 18.68
C ASN A 172 11.47 -7.75 18.24
N PHE A 173 11.01 -6.90 19.16
CA PHE A 173 9.85 -6.01 18.99
C PHE A 173 10.31 -4.56 18.83
N VAL A 174 10.81 -4.22 17.65
CA VAL A 174 11.30 -2.86 17.35
C VAL A 174 10.16 -1.86 17.28
N SER A 175 8.94 -2.33 16.99
CA SER A 175 7.74 -1.51 16.91
C SER A 175 7.22 -0.98 18.25
N ASP A 176 7.65 -1.51 19.39
CA ASP A 176 7.09 -1.11 20.70
C ASP A 176 7.30 0.38 20.98
N LYS A 177 8.40 0.96 20.48
CA LYS A 177 8.67 2.40 20.57
C LYS A 177 7.68 3.26 19.77
N ASP A 178 6.99 2.67 18.79
CA ASP A 178 6.04 3.34 17.91
C ASP A 178 4.58 3.14 18.41
N ILE A 179 4.36 2.53 19.58
CA ILE A 179 3.01 2.16 20.03
C ILE A 179 2.08 3.37 20.22
N VAL A 180 2.59 4.45 20.79
CA VAL A 180 1.78 5.66 21.10
C VAL A 180 1.27 6.30 19.81
N GLN A 181 2.17 6.58 18.87
CA GLN A 181 1.80 7.15 17.57
C GLN A 181 0.96 6.19 16.72
N ASP A 182 1.17 4.87 16.82
CA ASP A 182 0.36 3.88 16.12
C ASP A 182 -1.09 3.81 16.65
N ILE A 183 -1.28 4.03 17.97
CA ILE A 183 -2.62 4.18 18.58
C ILE A 183 -3.26 5.49 18.14
N LEU A 184 -2.53 6.61 18.20
CA LEU A 184 -3.05 7.93 17.82
C LEU A 184 -3.51 7.98 16.36
N ILE A 185 -2.82 7.29 15.45
CA ILE A 185 -3.19 7.25 14.02
C ILE A 185 -4.28 6.21 13.71
N SER A 186 -4.71 5.39 14.68
CA SER A 186 -5.66 4.31 14.45
C SER A 186 -7.02 4.74 13.89
N PRO A 187 -7.62 5.90 14.25
CA PRO A 187 -8.87 6.34 13.62
C PRO A 187 -8.71 6.63 12.13
N VAL A 188 -7.55 7.20 11.74
CA VAL A 188 -7.21 7.46 10.34
C VAL A 188 -6.97 6.15 9.59
N ALA A 189 -6.32 5.17 10.22
CA ALA A 189 -6.14 3.84 9.66
C ALA A 189 -7.49 3.15 9.37
N LEU A 190 -8.44 3.26 10.31
CA LEU A 190 -9.78 2.71 10.16
C LEU A 190 -10.58 3.44 9.07
N ALA A 191 -10.58 4.78 9.07
CA ALA A 191 -11.24 5.58 8.05
C ALA A 191 -10.69 5.29 6.65
N TYR A 192 -9.37 5.13 6.52
CA TYR A 192 -8.75 4.70 5.28
C TYR A 192 -9.23 3.32 4.86
N TYR A 193 -9.23 2.33 5.76
CA TYR A 193 -9.60 0.96 5.43
C TYR A 193 -11.07 0.83 5.01
N LEU A 194 -11.97 1.56 5.66
CA LEU A 194 -13.41 1.52 5.38
C LEU A 194 -13.83 2.39 4.20
N VAL A 195 -13.18 3.53 3.98
CA VAL A 195 -13.61 4.53 2.98
C VAL A 195 -12.44 4.93 2.07
N GLY A 196 -11.34 5.42 2.65
CA GLY A 196 -10.27 6.08 1.90
C GLY A 196 -9.66 5.23 0.78
N ARG A 197 -9.48 3.92 1.01
CA ARG A 197 -8.93 3.00 -0.01
C ARG A 197 -9.81 2.90 -1.26
N PHE A 198 -11.13 3.01 -1.11
CA PHE A 198 -12.07 2.96 -2.22
C PHE A 198 -12.11 4.28 -2.98
N ALA A 199 -12.05 5.41 -2.27
CA ALA A 199 -11.97 6.73 -2.89
C ALA A 199 -10.67 6.86 -3.72
N LEU A 200 -9.53 6.44 -3.16
CA LEU A 200 -8.25 6.46 -3.87
C LEU A 200 -8.21 5.51 -5.07
N ALA A 201 -8.90 4.37 -5.00
CA ALA A 201 -9.06 3.51 -6.17
C ALA A 201 -9.69 4.25 -7.36
N LYS A 202 -10.50 5.28 -7.10
CA LYS A 202 -11.22 6.07 -8.11
C LYS A 202 -10.45 7.29 -8.61
N SER A 203 -9.29 7.59 -8.03
CA SER A 203 -8.47 8.72 -8.48
C SER A 203 -7.58 8.36 -9.67
N PHE A 204 -7.39 7.06 -9.96
CA PHE A 204 -6.56 6.60 -11.08
C PHE A 204 -7.33 6.60 -12.40
N TYR A 205 -6.64 7.05 -13.45
CA TYR A 205 -7.13 6.99 -14.82
C TYR A 205 -5.98 6.76 -15.81
N ALA A 206 -6.32 6.36 -17.03
CA ALA A 206 -5.37 6.29 -18.14
C ALA A 206 -5.45 7.61 -18.93
N SER A 207 -4.32 8.29 -19.07
CA SER A 207 -4.20 9.50 -19.87
C SER A 207 -4.23 9.19 -21.38
N PRO A 208 -4.35 10.20 -22.26
CA PRO A 208 -4.34 10.00 -23.71
C PRO A 208 -3.07 9.35 -24.29
N ASP A 209 -1.99 9.29 -23.51
CA ASP A 209 -0.74 8.60 -23.89
C ASP A 209 -0.87 7.07 -23.82
N CYS A 210 -2.00 6.55 -23.31
CA CYS A 210 -2.27 5.13 -23.22
C CYS A 210 -2.48 4.52 -24.61
N ASP A 211 -1.72 3.46 -24.91
CA ASP A 211 -1.80 2.68 -26.14
C ASP A 211 -2.68 1.42 -26.00
N ASN A 212 -3.43 1.30 -24.88
CA ASN A 212 -4.30 0.17 -24.57
C ASN A 212 -3.61 -1.21 -24.60
N CYS A 213 -2.29 -1.28 -24.34
CA CYS A 213 -1.54 -2.55 -24.31
C CYS A 213 -2.01 -3.58 -23.25
N GLY A 214 -2.84 -3.16 -22.29
CA GLY A 214 -3.44 -4.03 -21.27
C GLY A 214 -2.48 -4.57 -20.20
N LEU A 215 -1.22 -4.12 -20.17
CA LEU A 215 -0.22 -4.61 -19.22
C LEU A 215 -0.64 -4.38 -17.76
N CYS A 216 -1.24 -3.22 -17.46
CA CYS A 216 -1.72 -2.87 -16.13
C CYS A 216 -2.83 -3.82 -15.64
N ILE A 217 -3.72 -4.23 -16.55
CA ILE A 217 -4.78 -5.21 -16.28
C ILE A 217 -4.17 -6.58 -15.98
N LYS A 218 -3.29 -7.06 -16.87
CA LYS A 218 -2.64 -8.38 -16.76
C LYS A 218 -1.80 -8.53 -15.49
N LYS A 219 -1.06 -7.48 -15.09
CA LYS A 219 -0.12 -7.51 -13.95
C LYS A 219 -0.71 -7.06 -12.62
N CYS A 220 -1.99 -6.68 -12.57
CA CYS A 220 -2.63 -6.24 -11.34
C CYS A 220 -2.74 -7.40 -10.33
N PRO A 221 -2.10 -7.32 -9.15
CA PRO A 221 -2.03 -8.44 -8.21
C PRO A 221 -3.40 -8.81 -7.60
N VAL A 222 -4.35 -7.87 -7.63
CA VAL A 222 -5.69 -8.00 -7.05
C VAL A 222 -6.80 -7.95 -8.11
N LYS A 223 -6.45 -8.08 -9.40
CA LYS A 223 -7.39 -8.04 -10.53
C LYS A 223 -8.37 -6.85 -10.46
N ALA A 224 -7.85 -5.70 -10.06
CA ALA A 224 -8.64 -4.50 -9.78
C ALA A 224 -8.89 -3.62 -11.00
N ILE A 225 -8.23 -3.88 -12.13
CA ILE A 225 -8.35 -3.08 -13.35
C ILE A 225 -9.10 -3.91 -14.38
N LYS A 226 -10.13 -3.33 -15.00
CA LYS A 226 -10.92 -3.93 -16.09
C LYS A 226 -10.79 -3.10 -17.36
N SER A 227 -11.08 -3.68 -18.51
CA SER A 227 -11.27 -2.92 -19.75
C SER A 227 -12.73 -2.47 -19.84
N VAL A 228 -12.97 -1.18 -20.03
CA VAL A 228 -14.28 -0.57 -20.29
C VAL A 228 -14.10 0.32 -21.51
N ASN A 229 -14.84 0.07 -22.59
CA ASN A 229 -14.70 0.80 -23.86
C ASN A 229 -13.24 0.85 -24.37
N ASN A 230 -12.52 -0.27 -24.25
CA ASN A 230 -11.10 -0.38 -24.58
C ASN A 230 -10.13 0.45 -23.72
N HIS A 231 -10.58 1.01 -22.59
CA HIS A 231 -9.75 1.78 -21.66
C HIS A 231 -9.64 1.09 -20.28
N PRO A 232 -8.49 1.21 -19.58
CA PRO A 232 -8.35 0.74 -18.21
C PRO A 232 -9.26 1.47 -17.22
N PHE A 233 -9.99 0.70 -16.40
CA PHE A 233 -10.88 1.20 -15.35
C PHE A 233 -10.55 0.55 -14.00
N TRP A 234 -10.32 1.36 -12.97
CA TRP A 234 -9.99 0.90 -11.61
C TRP A 234 -11.24 0.66 -10.77
N THR A 235 -11.43 -0.59 -10.36
CA THR A 235 -12.51 -1.02 -9.47
C THR A 235 -12.16 -0.76 -8.00
N SER A 236 -13.15 -0.92 -7.11
CA SER A 236 -12.99 -0.84 -5.65
C SER A 236 -12.07 -1.92 -5.06
N LYS A 237 -11.62 -2.90 -5.86
CA LYS A 237 -10.61 -3.89 -5.44
C LYS A 237 -9.19 -3.33 -5.44
N CYS A 238 -8.96 -2.11 -5.94
CA CYS A 238 -7.62 -1.54 -6.04
C CYS A 238 -7.02 -1.31 -4.65
N GLU A 239 -5.84 -1.85 -4.41
CA GLU A 239 -5.10 -1.65 -3.17
C GLU A 239 -4.22 -0.39 -3.19
N SER A 240 -4.23 0.41 -4.26
CA SER A 240 -3.33 1.57 -4.40
C SER A 240 -1.84 1.21 -4.21
N CYS A 241 -1.43 0.01 -4.68
CA CYS A 241 -0.05 -0.49 -4.53
C CYS A 241 0.99 0.13 -5.49
N MET A 242 0.55 1.03 -6.37
CA MET A 242 1.36 1.75 -7.35
C MET A 242 2.05 0.88 -8.43
N LYS A 243 1.86 -0.43 -8.45
CA LYS A 243 2.50 -1.32 -9.45
C LYS A 243 2.19 -0.92 -10.89
N CYS A 244 0.90 -0.75 -11.23
CA CYS A 244 0.48 -0.40 -12.58
C CYS A 244 1.06 0.94 -13.05
N MET A 245 1.10 1.93 -12.16
CA MET A 245 1.65 3.26 -12.43
C MET A 245 3.16 3.22 -12.72
N ASN A 246 3.89 2.34 -12.04
CA ASN A 246 5.33 2.18 -12.21
C ASN A 246 5.74 1.26 -13.38
N GLU A 247 4.87 0.33 -13.78
CA GLU A 247 5.17 -0.63 -14.86
C GLU A 247 4.63 -0.21 -16.23
N CYS A 248 3.83 0.87 -16.31
CA CYS A 248 3.32 1.36 -17.58
C CYS A 248 4.46 1.91 -18.45
N PRO A 249 4.74 1.32 -19.63
CA PRO A 249 5.85 1.77 -20.49
C PRO A 249 5.59 3.16 -21.08
N LYS A 250 4.33 3.51 -21.30
CA LYS A 250 3.91 4.85 -21.76
C LYS A 250 3.80 5.87 -20.62
N LYS A 251 3.98 5.46 -19.36
CA LYS A 251 3.73 6.28 -18.15
C LYS A 251 2.32 6.88 -18.08
N ALA A 252 1.36 6.34 -18.84
CA ALA A 252 0.03 6.88 -19.03
C ALA A 252 -0.95 6.66 -17.87
N ILE A 253 -0.54 6.03 -16.76
CA ILE A 253 -1.41 5.88 -15.59
C ILE A 253 -1.15 7.04 -14.64
N GLU A 254 -2.19 7.85 -14.42
CA GLU A 254 -2.11 9.11 -13.68
C GLU A 254 -3.18 9.16 -12.59
N THR A 255 -3.01 10.10 -11.67
CA THR A 255 -4.02 10.47 -10.67
C THR A 255 -4.68 11.78 -11.07
N ALA A 256 -6.01 11.83 -11.11
CA ALA A 256 -6.76 12.99 -11.55
C ALA A 256 -6.91 14.06 -10.45
N HIS A 257 -5.80 14.59 -9.93
CA HIS A 257 -5.77 15.52 -8.77
C HIS A 257 -6.68 16.73 -8.96
N GLY A 258 -6.46 17.52 -10.02
CA GLY A 258 -7.26 18.73 -10.26
C GLY A 258 -8.73 18.41 -10.53
N LEU A 259 -9.01 17.35 -11.29
CA LEU A 259 -10.39 16.91 -11.54
C LEU A 259 -11.11 16.48 -10.27
N PHE A 260 -10.44 15.73 -9.38
CA PHE A 260 -10.99 15.35 -8.09
C PHE A 260 -11.33 16.57 -7.23
N LEU A 261 -10.44 17.57 -7.20
CA LEU A 261 -10.69 18.84 -6.51
C LEU A 261 -11.89 19.59 -7.10
N ILE A 262 -11.92 19.78 -8.41
CA ILE A 262 -13.00 20.51 -9.12
C ILE A 262 -14.35 19.81 -8.90
N VAL A 263 -14.41 18.49 -9.08
CA VAL A 263 -15.64 17.71 -8.90
C VAL A 263 -16.10 17.76 -7.45
N SER A 264 -15.18 17.71 -6.48
CA SER A 264 -15.53 17.81 -5.05
C SER A 264 -16.10 19.18 -4.70
N LEU A 265 -15.50 20.26 -5.21
CA LEU A 265 -16.02 21.61 -5.00
C LEU A 265 -17.38 21.79 -5.66
N ALA A 266 -17.52 21.40 -6.93
CA ALA A 266 -18.77 21.49 -7.67
C ALA A 266 -19.90 20.69 -7.00
N ALA A 267 -19.62 19.45 -6.57
CA ALA A 267 -20.58 18.62 -5.84
C ALA A 267 -20.97 19.25 -4.50
N SER A 268 -20.03 19.89 -3.80
CA SER A 268 -20.31 20.59 -2.53
C SER A 268 -21.25 21.79 -2.71
N PHE A 269 -20.98 22.63 -3.73
CA PHE A 269 -21.86 23.75 -4.08
C PHE A 269 -23.23 23.27 -4.54
N ALA A 270 -23.30 22.26 -5.41
CA ALA A 270 -24.55 21.68 -5.88
C ALA A 270 -25.35 21.06 -4.72
N SER A 271 -24.70 20.36 -3.79
CA SER A 271 -25.35 19.80 -2.59
C SER A 271 -25.95 20.90 -1.72
N SER A 272 -25.19 21.98 -1.49
CA SER A 272 -25.66 23.14 -0.72
C SER A 272 -26.88 23.78 -1.39
N TYR A 273 -26.84 23.97 -2.71
CA TYR A 273 -27.94 24.54 -3.49
C TYR A 273 -29.18 23.65 -3.46
N LEU A 274 -29.03 22.34 -3.71
CA LEU A 274 -30.14 21.39 -3.69
C LEU A 274 -30.81 21.32 -2.31
N ILE A 275 -30.04 21.32 -1.23
CA ILE A 275 -30.61 21.30 0.12
C ILE A 275 -31.35 22.59 0.42
N HIS A 276 -30.77 23.74 0.07
CA HIS A 276 -31.41 25.03 0.30
C HIS A 276 -32.74 25.15 -0.45
N TYR A 277 -32.79 24.73 -1.72
CA TYR A 277 -33.98 24.87 -2.55
C TYR A 277 -35.04 23.80 -2.30
N PHE A 278 -34.63 22.52 -2.14
CA PHE A 278 -35.57 21.40 -2.10
C PHE A 278 -35.83 20.83 -0.70
N ILE A 279 -34.90 20.98 0.26
CA ILE A 279 -34.94 20.20 1.51
C ILE A 279 -35.12 21.08 2.77
N SER A 280 -34.66 22.33 2.77
CA SER A 280 -34.50 23.08 4.03
C SER A 280 -35.03 24.52 4.01
N THR A 281 -36.28 24.67 4.45
CA THR A 281 -36.70 25.72 5.41
C THR A 281 -37.00 25.20 6.83
N ASN A 282 -37.22 23.89 7.04
CA ASN A 282 -37.80 23.35 8.29
C ASN A 282 -36.91 22.38 9.12
N ILE A 283 -35.67 22.07 8.73
CA ILE A 283 -34.81 21.17 9.53
C ILE A 283 -34.05 21.96 10.61
N GLN A 284 -34.47 21.83 11.86
CA GLN A 284 -33.84 22.52 13.01
C GLN A 284 -32.57 21.83 13.53
N SER A 285 -32.47 20.50 13.39
CA SER A 285 -31.30 19.75 13.90
C SER A 285 -30.09 19.85 12.97
N GLY A 286 -28.99 20.41 13.47
CA GLY A 286 -27.72 20.50 12.74
C GLY A 286 -27.14 19.15 12.35
N PHE A 287 -27.33 18.11 13.17
CA PHE A 287 -26.90 16.75 12.86
C PHE A 287 -27.62 16.19 11.63
N ILE A 288 -28.95 16.32 11.60
CA ILE A 288 -29.76 15.85 10.46
C ILE A 288 -29.39 16.61 9.19
N LYS A 289 -29.20 17.93 9.29
CA LYS A 289 -28.75 18.75 8.15
C LYS A 289 -27.41 18.28 7.60
N SER A 290 -26.44 17.96 8.46
CA SER A 290 -25.13 17.43 8.07
C SER A 290 -25.22 16.04 7.42
N ALA A 291 -26.05 15.16 7.98
CA ALA A 291 -26.27 13.82 7.44
C ALA A 291 -26.92 13.84 6.06
N VAL A 292 -27.94 14.69 5.88
CA VAL A 292 -28.59 14.92 4.58
C VAL A 292 -27.58 15.50 3.57
N PHE A 293 -26.81 16.52 3.96
CA PHE A 293 -25.78 17.10 3.08
C PHE A 293 -24.77 16.06 2.63
N THR A 294 -24.24 15.29 3.56
CA THR A 294 -23.28 14.23 3.26
C THR A 294 -23.88 13.20 2.31
N SER A 295 -25.15 12.83 2.49
CA SER A 295 -25.83 11.87 1.64
C SER A 295 -26.00 12.39 0.20
N VAL A 296 -26.50 13.61 0.04
CA VAL A 296 -26.66 14.27 -1.28
C VAL A 296 -25.31 14.42 -1.97
N PHE A 297 -24.30 14.87 -1.23
CA PHE A 297 -22.93 15.04 -1.73
C PHE A 297 -22.35 13.73 -2.25
N MET A 298 -22.48 12.63 -1.49
CA MET A 298 -21.97 11.32 -1.90
C MET A 298 -22.71 10.77 -3.13
N LEU A 299 -24.02 10.97 -3.23
CA LEU A 299 -24.81 10.58 -4.42
C LEU A 299 -24.37 11.36 -5.66
N LEU A 300 -24.16 12.67 -5.54
CA LEU A 300 -23.66 13.52 -6.62
C LEU A 300 -22.26 13.10 -7.06
N LEU A 301 -21.33 12.86 -6.12
CA LEU A 301 -19.99 12.37 -6.45
C LEU A 301 -20.05 11.04 -7.21
N PHE A 302 -20.92 10.12 -6.79
CA PHE A 302 -21.09 8.84 -7.48
C PHE A 302 -21.60 8.99 -8.91
N ALA A 303 -22.60 9.85 -9.12
CA ALA A 303 -23.15 10.15 -10.44
C ALA A 303 -22.10 10.83 -11.34
N LEU A 304 -21.42 11.86 -10.83
CA LEU A 304 -20.39 12.61 -11.55
C LEU A 304 -19.19 11.73 -11.91
N TYR A 305 -18.79 10.79 -11.04
CA TYR A 305 -17.69 9.87 -11.32
C TYR A 305 -17.94 9.00 -12.57
N ARG A 306 -19.19 8.57 -12.81
CA ARG A 306 -19.54 7.80 -14.02
C ARG A 306 -19.41 8.64 -15.27
N LEU A 307 -19.96 9.86 -15.24
CA LEU A 307 -19.83 10.81 -16.34
C LEU A 307 -18.37 11.15 -16.61
N GLN A 308 -17.59 11.43 -15.56
CA GLN A 308 -16.17 11.72 -15.61
C GLN A 308 -15.39 10.64 -16.36
N HIS A 309 -15.64 9.36 -16.06
CA HIS A 309 -14.93 8.27 -16.74
C HIS A 309 -15.23 8.21 -18.24
N LEU A 310 -16.47 8.53 -18.65
CA LEU A 310 -16.82 8.61 -20.06
C LEU A 310 -16.11 9.80 -20.74
N LEU A 311 -16.12 10.95 -20.08
CA LEU A 311 -15.46 12.17 -20.58
C LEU A 311 -13.94 12.01 -20.69
N LEU A 312 -13.29 11.28 -19.78
CA LEU A 312 -11.86 11.02 -19.82
C LEU A 312 -11.41 10.20 -21.04
N MET A 313 -12.33 9.49 -21.71
CA MET A 313 -12.02 8.78 -22.96
C MET A 313 -11.92 9.75 -24.17
N ILE A 314 -12.49 10.95 -24.04
CA ILE A 314 -12.38 11.98 -25.07
C ILE A 314 -10.98 12.59 -24.98
N LYS A 315 -10.16 12.39 -26.02
CA LYS A 315 -8.72 12.71 -26.02
C LYS A 315 -8.40 14.12 -25.51
N TRP A 316 -9.13 15.14 -25.96
CA TRP A 316 -8.86 16.53 -25.56
C TRP A 316 -9.22 16.78 -24.08
N ILE A 317 -10.30 16.19 -23.57
CA ILE A 317 -10.67 16.26 -22.15
C ILE A 317 -9.62 15.54 -21.30
N GLY A 318 -9.24 14.32 -21.68
CA GLY A 318 -8.20 13.56 -21.00
C GLY A 318 -6.87 14.32 -20.96
N LYS A 319 -6.53 15.06 -22.03
CA LYS A 319 -5.32 15.91 -22.09
C LYS A 319 -5.42 17.09 -21.13
N LEU A 320 -6.57 17.77 -21.08
CA LEU A 320 -6.83 18.86 -20.14
C LEU A 320 -6.71 18.40 -18.69
N VAL A 321 -7.35 17.28 -18.34
CA VAL A 321 -7.28 16.70 -17.00
C VAL A 321 -5.83 16.34 -16.63
N SER A 322 -5.07 15.80 -17.57
CA SER A 322 -3.68 15.42 -17.36
C SER A 322 -2.78 16.61 -17.02
N TYR A 323 -3.03 17.81 -17.55
CA TYR A 323 -2.28 19.01 -17.12
C TYR A 323 -2.50 19.36 -15.64
N SER A 324 -3.66 19.00 -15.08
CA SER A 324 -3.94 19.15 -13.66
C SER A 324 -3.51 17.94 -12.81
N SER A 325 -2.96 16.90 -13.43
CA SER A 325 -2.40 15.75 -12.74
C SER A 325 -0.96 16.01 -12.33
N LEU A 326 -0.69 15.98 -11.03
CA LEU A 326 0.68 16.13 -10.53
C LEU A 326 1.58 14.99 -11.03
N THR A 327 1.00 13.80 -11.23
CA THR A 327 1.71 12.61 -11.69
C THR A 327 2.14 12.62 -13.17
N ARG A 328 1.65 13.58 -13.96
CA ARG A 328 2.07 13.76 -15.37
C ARG A 328 3.51 14.26 -15.46
N TYR A 329 3.90 15.14 -14.54
CA TYR A 329 5.12 15.92 -14.67
C TYR A 329 6.37 15.08 -14.40
N ARG A 330 7.44 15.34 -15.17
CA ARG A 330 8.70 14.58 -15.10
C ARG A 330 9.31 14.59 -13.69
N PHE A 331 9.24 15.72 -12.98
CA PHE A 331 9.77 15.86 -11.63
C PHE A 331 9.03 14.98 -10.60
N TRP A 332 7.77 14.61 -10.87
CA TRP A 332 7.01 13.73 -10.00
C TRP A 332 7.59 12.31 -10.00
N GLY A 333 8.11 11.88 -11.14
CA GLY A 333 8.85 10.63 -11.29
C GLY A 333 8.02 9.36 -11.09
N ARG A 334 8.72 8.23 -11.22
CA ARG A 334 8.22 6.89 -10.94
C ARG A 334 9.23 6.20 -10.04
N TYR A 335 8.78 5.25 -9.22
CA TYR A 335 9.61 4.55 -8.26
C TYR A 335 9.48 3.04 -8.37
N LYS A 336 10.62 2.38 -8.55
CA LYS A 336 10.75 0.93 -8.37
C LYS A 336 11.98 0.68 -7.50
N SER A 337 11.84 -0.25 -6.57
CA SER A 337 12.95 -0.65 -5.70
C SER A 337 14.13 -1.15 -6.54
N ILE A 338 15.32 -0.65 -6.21
CA ILE A 338 16.54 -0.90 -6.97
C ILE A 338 17.19 -2.25 -6.57
N PRO A 339 17.93 -2.90 -7.50
CA PRO A 339 18.75 -4.08 -7.21
C PRO A 339 19.96 -3.76 -6.32
N ASP A 340 20.56 -4.82 -5.77
CA ASP A 340 21.62 -4.71 -4.78
C ASP A 340 22.89 -4.03 -5.30
N ASN A 341 23.32 -4.38 -6.51
CA ASN A 341 24.43 -3.72 -7.18
C ASN A 341 24.24 -2.19 -7.20
N LYS A 342 23.06 -1.69 -7.61
CA LYS A 342 22.82 -0.24 -7.76
C LYS A 342 22.98 0.61 -6.48
N TRP A 343 22.89 0.03 -5.29
CA TRP A 343 23.14 0.77 -4.04
C TRP A 343 24.39 0.31 -3.29
N LYS A 344 24.93 -0.87 -3.59
CA LYS A 344 26.23 -1.36 -3.10
C LYS A 344 27.40 -0.78 -3.91
N ASP A 345 27.15 -0.34 -5.14
CA ASP A 345 28.12 0.39 -5.96
C ASP A 345 28.46 1.69 -5.22
N ASN A 346 29.65 1.72 -4.59
CA ASN A 346 30.25 2.92 -4.04
C ASN A 346 30.50 3.88 -5.20
N GLU A 347 29.89 5.07 -5.15
CA GLU A 347 30.47 6.24 -5.82
C GLU A 347 31.66 6.74 -5.00
#